data_AF-A0A0M6YI43-F1
#
_entry.id   AF-A0A0M6YI43-F1
#
_cell.length_a   1.000
_cell.length_b   1.000
_cell.length_c   1.000
_cell.angle_alpha   90.00
_cell.angle_beta   90.00
_cell.angle_gamma   90.00
#
_symmetry.space_group_name_H-M   'P 1'
#
loop_
_entity.id
_entity.type
_entity.pdbx_description
1 polymer ?
#
loop_
_entity_poly.entity_id
_entity_poly.type
_entity_poly.pdbx_seq_one_letter_code
_entity_poly.pdbx_strand_id
1 'polypeptide(L)'
;MGVQKQSVSFTDTAYRYAKEFVEAGEYSNVSAAVSGELAKADRDRERSVLEAELERRLSLPLDQWEPLGDVAEVTAGSRAHLEAMTKQH
;
A
#
# COMPACT_ATOMS: atom_id res chain seq x y z
N MET A 1 17.44 -8.84 8.30
CA MET A 1 16.01 -8.67 8.61
C MET A 1 15.63 -9.65 9.70
N GLY A 2 15.05 -9.18 10.80
CA GLY A 2 14.65 -10.03 11.92
C GLY A 2 13.20 -10.46 11.77
N VAL A 3 12.94 -11.77 11.83
CA VAL A 3 11.57 -12.31 11.92
C VAL A 3 11.22 -12.41 13.41
N GLN A 4 10.11 -11.81 13.82
CA GLN A 4 9.57 -11.96 15.17
C GLN A 4 8.68 -13.21 15.22
N LYS A 5 9.09 -14.23 15.98
CA LYS A 5 8.29 -15.45 16.17
C LYS A 5 7.23 -15.20 17.23
N GLN A 6 5.96 -15.37 16.84
CA GLN A 6 4.82 -15.30 17.74
C GLN A 6 3.97 -16.56 17.57
N SER A 7 3.44 -17.08 18.67
CA SER A 7 2.47 -18.19 18.64
C SER A 7 1.07 -17.59 18.53
N VAL A 8 0.33 -17.97 17.49
CA VAL A 8 -1.03 -17.51 17.24
C VAL A 8 -1.93 -18.73 17.00
N SER A 9 -3.19 -18.62 17.41
CA SER A 9 -4.20 -19.66 17.18
C SER A 9 -5.08 -19.27 16.01
N PHE A 10 -5.30 -20.21 15.10
CA PHE A 10 -6.21 -20.06 13.97
C PHE A 10 -7.43 -20.96 14.13
N THR A 11 -8.53 -20.59 13.49
CA THR A 11 -9.58 -21.55 13.17
C THR A 11 -9.06 -22.54 12.13
N ASP A 12 -9.63 -23.74 12.08
CA ASP A 12 -9.27 -24.75 11.08
C ASP A 12 -9.39 -24.21 9.65
N THR A 13 -10.47 -23.44 9.38
CA THR A 13 -10.70 -22.78 8.10
C THR A 13 -9.60 -21.77 7.75
N ALA A 14 -9.19 -20.91 8.68
CA ALA A 14 -8.15 -19.92 8.43
C ALA A 14 -6.79 -20.57 8.19
N TYR A 15 -6.48 -21.64 8.93
CA TYR A 15 -5.26 -22.40 8.71
C TYR A 15 -5.25 -23.08 7.34
N ARG A 16 -6.35 -23.74 6.94
CA ARG A 16 -6.48 -24.38 5.62
C ARG A 16 -6.33 -23.36 4.48
N TYR A 17 -6.99 -22.21 4.59
CA TYR A 17 -6.85 -21.12 3.61
C TYR A 17 -5.40 -20.69 3.43
N ALA A 18 -4.67 -20.45 4.53
CA ALA A 18 -3.25 -20.10 4.45
C ALA A 18 -2.39 -21.23 3.86
N LYS A 19 -2.77 -22.49 4.10
CA LYS A 19 -2.07 -23.68 3.57
C LYS A 19 -2.26 -23.84 2.07
N GLU A 20 -3.44 -23.51 1.52
CA GLU A 20 -3.72 -23.57 0.08
C GLU A 20 -2.72 -22.74 -0.73
N PHE A 21 -2.32 -21.55 -0.23
CA PHE A 21 -1.29 -20.76 -0.91
C PHE A 21 0.10 -21.40 -0.91
N VAL A 22 0.43 -22.16 0.14
CA VAL A 22 1.70 -22.90 0.21
C VAL A 22 1.67 -24.08 -0.75
N GLU A 23 0.55 -24.79 -0.81
CA GLU A 23 0.33 -25.91 -1.72
C GLU A 23 0.32 -25.45 -3.20
N ALA A 24 -0.19 -24.25 -3.47
CA ALA A 24 -0.13 -23.59 -4.77
C ALA A 24 1.28 -23.07 -5.13
N GLY A 25 2.22 -23.07 -4.17
CA GLY A 25 3.59 -22.59 -4.36
C GLY A 25 3.75 -21.07 -4.32
N GLU A 26 2.71 -20.32 -3.93
CA GLU A 26 2.75 -18.86 -3.83
C GLU A 26 3.62 -18.39 -2.64
N TYR A 27 3.67 -19.19 -1.57
CA TYR A 27 4.51 -18.94 -0.41
C TYR A 27 5.27 -20.19 0.04
N SER A 28 6.45 -19.99 0.63
CA SER A 28 7.32 -21.08 1.07
C SER A 28 6.84 -21.80 2.33
N ASN A 29 5.96 -21.18 3.13
CA ASN A 29 5.36 -21.75 4.32
C ASN A 29 4.16 -20.91 4.79
N VAL A 30 3.38 -21.46 5.74
CA VAL A 30 2.15 -20.85 6.26
C VAL A 30 2.43 -19.50 6.92
N SER A 31 3.56 -19.33 7.62
CA SER A 31 3.90 -18.03 8.23
C SER A 31 4.15 -16.96 7.17
N ALA A 32 4.84 -17.28 6.09
CA ALA A 32 5.05 -16.38 4.96
C ALA A 32 3.71 -16.02 4.28
N ALA A 33 2.81 -16.98 4.12
CA ALA A 33 1.48 -16.75 3.58
C ALA A 33 0.67 -15.79 4.45
N VAL A 34 0.58 -16.06 5.76
CA VAL A 34 -0.16 -15.19 6.70
C VAL A 34 0.43 -13.78 6.73
N SER A 35 1.74 -13.63 6.83
CA SER A 35 2.38 -12.31 6.82
C SER A 35 2.17 -11.58 5.48
N GLY A 36 2.24 -12.30 4.36
CA GLY A 36 2.00 -11.74 3.03
C GLY A 36 0.56 -11.26 2.85
N GLU A 37 -0.42 -12.07 3.25
CA GLU A 37 -1.84 -11.72 3.15
C GLU A 37 -2.22 -10.58 4.10
N LEU A 38 -1.64 -10.50 5.30
CA LEU A 38 -1.83 -9.33 6.18
C LEU A 38 -1.31 -8.04 5.53
N ALA A 39 -0.10 -8.09 4.95
CA ALA A 39 0.46 -6.94 4.24
C ALA A 39 -0.34 -6.57 2.97
N LYS A 40 -0.95 -7.54 2.29
CA LYS A 40 -1.90 -7.27 1.19
C LYS A 40 -3.16 -6.59 1.70
N ALA A 41 -3.76 -7.09 2.78
CA ALA A 41 -4.96 -6.51 3.37
C ALA A 41 -4.75 -5.05 3.81
N ASP A 42 -3.58 -4.73 4.38
CA ASP A 42 -3.23 -3.35 4.73
C ASP A 42 -3.15 -2.45 3.48
N ARG A 43 -2.49 -2.92 2.42
CA ARG A 43 -2.44 -2.19 1.13
C ARG A 43 -3.81 -2.03 0.50
N ASP A 44 -4.66 -3.04 0.57
CA ASP A 44 -6.03 -2.98 0.03
C ASP A 44 -6.87 -1.96 0.78
N ARG A 45 -6.68 -1.85 2.10
CA ARG A 45 -7.32 -0.81 2.92
C ARG A 45 -6.83 0.59 2.54
N GLU A 46 -5.52 0.79 2.42
CA GLU A 46 -4.96 2.07 1.97
C GLU A 46 -5.47 2.44 0.58
N ARG A 47 -5.51 1.48 -0.35
CA ARG A 47 -6.06 1.66 -1.69
C ARG A 47 -7.52 2.10 -1.64
N SER A 48 -8.35 1.42 -0.83
CA SER A 48 -9.77 1.75 -0.70
C SER A 48 -10.00 3.18 -0.22
N VAL A 49 -9.18 3.66 0.72
CA VAL A 49 -9.25 5.05 1.21
C VAL A 49 -8.86 6.04 0.11
N LEU A 50 -7.80 5.75 -0.63
CA LEU A 50 -7.36 6.60 -1.75
C LEU A 50 -8.42 6.66 -2.85
N GLU A 51 -8.98 5.52 -3.24
CA GLU A 51 -10.02 5.43 -4.28
C GLU A 51 -11.27 6.23 -3.89
N ALA A 52 -11.72 6.10 -2.64
CA ALA A 52 -12.86 6.87 -2.14
C ALA A 52 -12.60 8.39 -2.18
N GLU A 53 -11.38 8.82 -1.85
CA GLU A 53 -11.01 10.23 -1.91
C GLU A 53 -10.90 10.73 -3.37
N LEU A 54 -10.38 9.92 -4.28
CA LEU A 54 -10.35 10.24 -5.71
C LEU A 54 -11.76 10.42 -6.26
N GLU A 55 -12.67 9.49 -5.97
CA GLU A 55 -14.07 9.59 -6.39
C GLU A 55 -14.75 10.84 -5.83
N ARG A 56 -14.54 11.12 -4.54
CA ARG A 56 -15.06 12.33 -3.89
C ARG A 56 -14.55 13.61 -4.56
N ARG A 57 -13.28 13.65 -4.97
CA ARG A 57 -12.72 14.83 -5.65
C ARG A 57 -13.21 14.94 -7.09
N LEU A 58 -13.19 13.85 -7.85
CA LEU A 58 -13.60 13.83 -9.25
C LEU A 58 -15.08 14.17 -9.46
N SER A 59 -15.92 13.97 -8.44
CA SER A 59 -17.32 14.41 -8.45
C SER A 59 -17.53 15.90 -8.15
N LEU A 60 -16.48 16.65 -7.77
CA LEU A 60 -16.59 18.08 -7.54
C LEU A 60 -16.80 18.85 -8.86
N PRO A 61 -17.64 19.90 -8.86
CA PRO A 61 -17.78 20.81 -9.98
C PRO A 61 -16.46 21.41 -10.48
N LEU A 62 -16.36 21.70 -11.79
CA LEU A 62 -15.12 22.20 -12.41
C LEU A 62 -14.64 23.54 -11.82
N ASP A 63 -15.53 24.37 -11.32
CA ASP A 63 -15.22 25.65 -10.68
C ASP A 63 -14.60 25.50 -9.28
N GLN A 64 -14.59 24.28 -8.72
CA GLN A 64 -13.88 23.94 -7.48
C GLN A 64 -12.44 23.48 -7.74
N TRP A 65 -12.01 23.40 -9.00
CA TRP A 65 -10.66 23.00 -9.38
C TRP A 65 -9.83 24.24 -9.75
N GLU A 66 -8.63 24.34 -9.18
CA GLU A 66 -7.66 25.35 -9.58
C GLU A 66 -6.92 24.92 -10.85
N PRO A 67 -6.76 25.81 -11.85
CA PRO A 67 -5.95 25.52 -13.01
C PRO A 67 -4.51 25.22 -12.60
N LEU A 68 -3.97 24.09 -13.06
CA LEU A 68 -2.54 23.84 -12.98
C LEU A 68 -1.84 24.86 -13.90
N GLY A 69 -0.95 25.65 -13.32
CA GLY A 69 -0.04 26.55 -14.05
C GLY A 69 1.02 25.76 -14.82
N ASP A 70 2.20 26.34 -15.00
CA ASP A 70 3.30 25.61 -15.62
C ASP A 70 3.69 24.40 -14.75
N VAL A 71 3.73 23.21 -15.36
CA VAL A 71 4.14 21.95 -14.73
C VAL A 71 5.55 22.09 -14.11
N ALA A 72 6.41 22.90 -14.71
CA ALA A 72 7.72 23.21 -14.14
C ALA A 72 7.59 23.91 -12.78
N GLU A 73 6.70 24.88 -12.65
CA GLU A 73 6.47 25.60 -11.39
C GLU A 73 5.78 24.71 -10.34
N VAL A 74 4.76 23.95 -10.75
CA VAL A 74 4.02 23.04 -9.86
C VAL A 74 4.95 22.02 -9.19
N THR A 75 5.93 21.51 -9.93
CA THR A 75 6.86 20.47 -9.42
C THR A 75 8.14 21.03 -8.80
N ALA A 76 8.37 22.35 -8.85
CA ALA A 76 9.63 22.96 -8.43
C ALA A 76 9.98 22.65 -6.96
N GLY A 77 9.00 22.75 -6.05
CA GLY A 77 9.20 22.45 -4.63
C GLY A 77 9.56 20.99 -4.36
N SER A 78 8.88 20.05 -5.04
CA SER A 78 9.17 18.61 -4.93
C SER A 78 10.56 18.29 -5.46
N ARG A 79 10.97 18.88 -6.60
CA ARG A 79 12.31 18.69 -7.16
C ARG A 79 13.40 19.21 -6.23
N ALA A 80 13.23 20.41 -5.67
CA ALA A 80 14.15 20.95 -4.68
C ALA A 80 14.27 20.06 -3.42
N HIS A 81 13.16 19.49 -2.95
CA HIS A 81 13.16 18.55 -1.82
C HIS A 81 13.95 17.28 -2.14
N LEU A 82 13.72 16.66 -3.30
CA LEU A 82 14.44 15.45 -3.72
C LEU A 82 15.94 15.72 -3.91
N GLU A 83 16.30 16.87 -4.48
CA GLU A 83 17.69 17.31 -4.59
C GLU A 83 18.35 17.48 -3.21
N ALA A 84 17.62 18.04 -2.23
CA ALA A 84 18.11 18.18 -0.87
C ALA A 84 18.33 16.82 -0.18
N MET A 85 17.42 15.87 -0.37
CA MET A 85 17.58 14.49 0.12
C MET A 85 18.78 13.78 -0.50
N THR A 86 19.03 14.01 -1.80
CA THR A 86 20.15 13.38 -2.52
C THR A 86 21.50 13.94 -2.08
N LYS A 87 21.56 15.21 -1.64
CA LYS A 87 22.79 15.87 -1.14
C LYS A 87 23.16 15.52 0.31
N GLN A 88 22.26 14.86 1.06
CA GLN A 88 22.50 14.43 2.44
C GLN A 88 23.08 13.00 2.57
N HIS A 89 23.33 12.34 1.43
CA HIS A 89 24.00 11.04 1.32
C HIS A 89 25.37 11.20 0.65
#